data_AF-A0A835VFD3-F1
#
_entry.id   AF-A0A835VFD3-F1
#
_cell.length_a   1.000
_cell.length_b   1.000
_cell.length_c   1.000
_cell.angle_alpha   90.00
_cell.angle_beta   90.00
_cell.angle_gamma   90.00
#
_symmetry.space_group_name_H-M   'P 1'
#
loop_
_entity.id
_entity.type
_entity.pdbx_description
1 polymer ?
#
loop_
_entity_poly.entity_id
_entity_poly.type
_entity_poly.pdbx_seq_one_letter_code
_entity_poly.pdbx_strand_id
1 'polypeptide(L)'
;MTSSAFFNRRNANYQPTIWHDSYIQSLQIGFTEEKYSSGRIELMEDVRSLIRQPSGVIQQLELFDTLRQIGIAYHFEMEIKDLLNSMVSSTKESIRNIVQDNLHGIFLLFRILREYGIITTHFSYLHVKDIITSLFKEKTTGFNSNIEYDVNGLLSMYEASYLAMEGEDELDDAGKFAIEQLSKKRRSLISNSSLAKQIDYSLDLPLHWRMPRLHTRWFINFYEGQEDMNPTLLKLAKLDFNIVQSIYKKELKEESRWWTNLGLVGGHLPFVRDRLVEHYLLAMGLCFQPEFWRCRKAISRINCLVTTIDDIYDIYGTLEELETFTNAVKEWKLPTCQQIPEYMLKPLVALFDTMNSIASIYSQDKGLDILTYLKRVWSDLCNAYLVESRWYYDGYIPTLDEYLENALVSISGICVLTAAYYLSEDLSTNALDACEFFQAVVRSSCLICLLYNDLGTSTDEMESRDISKSIQSYMKESNVFELVARDYIKDLISRSWKKLNWEALNGLNDIESFRKALLEEKHARRRRELLDNVRSLIWKPRGVIQQLELFDTLIGVAYHFELEIKDLLSFMRMPVLHVRWFINFCERQEHMNPTLLELAKLDFNIVQSIYKKELQEEFSLALLVA
;
A
#
# COMPACT_ATOMS: atom_id res chain seq x y z
N MET A 1 47.68 -29.00 -7.97
CA MET A 1 46.58 -28.65 -8.89
C MET A 1 45.44 -29.63 -8.64
N THR A 2 44.46 -29.21 -7.85
CA THR A 2 43.21 -29.94 -7.61
C THR A 2 42.09 -28.93 -7.78
N SER A 3 41.58 -28.90 -9.01
CA SER A 3 40.25 -28.45 -9.45
C SER A 3 39.42 -27.69 -8.41
N SER A 4 39.47 -26.35 -8.46
CA SER A 4 38.37 -25.52 -7.98
C SER A 4 37.17 -25.80 -8.88
N ALA A 5 36.21 -26.60 -8.39
CA ALA A 5 34.88 -26.63 -8.99
C ALA A 5 34.34 -25.20 -8.90
N PHE A 6 34.30 -24.48 -10.02
CA PHE A 6 33.60 -23.21 -10.11
C PHE A 6 32.11 -23.53 -9.88
N PHE A 7 31.62 -23.30 -8.65
CA PHE A 7 30.20 -23.24 -8.42
C PHE A 7 29.65 -22.09 -9.25
N ASN A 8 28.93 -22.39 -10.33
CA ASN A 8 28.16 -21.40 -11.07
C ASN A 8 27.03 -20.92 -10.16
N ARG A 9 27.24 -19.79 -9.46
CA ARG A 9 26.21 -19.15 -8.65
C ARG A 9 25.06 -18.70 -9.56
N ARG A 10 23.82 -18.83 -9.07
CA ARG A 10 22.64 -18.37 -9.82
C ARG A 10 22.63 -16.85 -9.86
N ASN A 11 21.99 -16.30 -10.89
CA ASN A 11 21.76 -14.87 -11.03
C ASN A 11 20.37 -14.67 -11.66
N ALA A 12 19.54 -13.83 -11.04
CA ALA A 12 18.20 -13.51 -11.52
C ALA A 12 18.16 -12.40 -12.58
N ASN A 13 19.30 -11.76 -12.88
CA ASN A 13 19.43 -10.65 -13.85
C ASN A 13 18.43 -9.50 -13.58
N TYR A 14 18.44 -9.02 -12.34
CA TYR A 14 17.58 -7.93 -11.90
C TYR A 14 17.85 -6.64 -12.68
N GLN A 15 16.77 -5.89 -12.93
CA GLN A 15 16.87 -4.57 -13.56
C GLN A 15 17.40 -3.54 -12.57
N PRO A 16 18.21 -2.55 -13.02
CA PRO A 16 18.67 -1.47 -12.16
C PRO A 16 17.50 -0.61 -11.65
N THR A 17 17.71 0.11 -10.55
CA THR A 17 16.77 1.13 -10.10
C THR A 17 16.62 2.23 -11.15
N ILE A 18 15.40 2.74 -11.32
CA ILE A 18 15.12 3.93 -12.14
C ILE A 18 15.34 5.23 -11.34
N TRP A 19 15.53 5.12 -10.01
CA TRP A 19 15.63 6.24 -9.08
C TRP A 19 17.07 6.40 -8.60
N HIS A 20 17.90 7.07 -9.40
CA HIS A 20 19.28 7.33 -9.01
C HIS A 20 19.37 8.24 -7.79
N ASP A 21 20.36 8.02 -6.92
CA ASP A 21 20.58 8.86 -5.73
C ASP A 21 20.70 10.35 -6.12
N SER A 22 21.43 10.67 -7.18
CA SER A 22 21.55 12.05 -7.68
C SER A 22 20.21 12.71 -7.99
N TYR A 23 19.27 11.94 -8.56
CA TYR A 23 17.91 12.40 -8.82
C TYR A 23 17.14 12.61 -7.51
N ILE A 24 17.19 11.65 -6.58
CA ILE A 24 16.54 11.76 -5.26
C ILE A 24 17.10 12.98 -4.49
N GLN A 25 18.42 13.18 -4.48
CA GLN A 25 19.06 14.33 -3.84
C GLN A 25 18.66 15.67 -4.48
N SER A 26 18.31 15.67 -5.78
CA SER A 26 17.86 16.88 -6.50
C SER A 26 16.41 17.29 -6.21
N LEU A 27 15.61 16.42 -5.57
CA LEU A 27 14.21 16.68 -5.29
C LEU A 27 14.02 17.98 -4.49
N GLN A 28 13.12 18.82 -5.01
CA GLN A 28 12.75 20.11 -4.43
C GLN A 28 11.72 19.92 -3.31
N ILE A 29 11.95 20.59 -2.18
CA ILE A 29 11.06 20.58 -1.02
C ILE A 29 10.39 21.96 -0.97
N GLY A 30 9.19 22.07 -1.57
CA GLY A 30 8.52 23.35 -1.79
C GLY A 30 7.46 23.71 -0.74
N PHE A 31 6.76 22.72 -0.18
CA PHE A 31 5.65 22.93 0.76
C PHE A 31 6.09 22.57 2.18
N THR A 32 6.91 23.42 2.79
CA THR A 32 7.37 23.20 4.17
C THR A 32 6.29 23.57 5.17
N GLU A 33 6.21 22.81 6.27
CA GLU A 33 5.28 23.07 7.35
C GLU A 33 5.47 24.48 7.94
N GLU A 34 6.72 24.93 8.10
CA GLU A 34 7.04 26.29 8.56
C GLU A 34 6.38 27.39 7.73
N LYS A 35 6.36 27.24 6.39
CA LYS A 35 5.83 28.27 5.48
C LYS A 35 4.31 28.25 5.39
N TYR A 36 3.68 27.08 5.48
CA TYR A 36 2.25 26.90 5.20
C TYR A 36 1.41 26.57 6.45
N SER A 37 2.02 26.50 7.63
CA SER A 37 1.35 26.16 8.90
C SER A 37 0.15 27.05 9.21
N SER A 38 0.31 28.39 9.17
CA SER A 38 -0.78 29.32 9.50
C SER A 38 -2.01 29.12 8.61
N GLY A 39 -1.82 29.07 7.28
CA GLY A 39 -2.91 28.86 6.35
C GLY A 39 -3.56 27.47 6.45
N ARG A 40 -2.79 26.43 6.81
CA ARG A 40 -3.34 25.10 7.10
C ARG A 40 -4.19 25.12 8.37
N ILE A 41 -3.72 25.77 9.44
CA ILE A 41 -4.45 25.86 10.71
C ILE A 41 -5.79 26.60 10.53
N GLU A 42 -5.80 27.72 9.80
CA GLU A 42 -7.03 28.45 9.49
C GLU A 42 -8.04 27.57 8.76
N LEU A 43 -7.60 26.88 7.69
CA LEU A 43 -8.46 25.95 6.96
C LEU A 43 -8.94 24.78 7.83
N MET A 44 -8.10 24.28 8.74
CA MET A 44 -8.51 23.23 9.68
C MET A 44 -9.63 23.70 10.62
N GLU A 45 -9.60 24.95 11.10
CA GLU A 45 -10.68 25.50 11.93
C GLU A 45 -11.99 25.69 11.14
N ASP A 46 -11.90 26.11 9.88
CA ASP A 46 -13.06 26.18 9.00
C ASP A 46 -13.69 24.78 8.82
N VAL A 47 -12.87 23.76 8.61
CA VAL A 47 -13.35 22.38 8.49
C VAL A 47 -13.89 21.83 9.81
N ARG A 48 -13.29 22.15 10.97
CA ARG A 48 -13.89 21.82 12.28
C ARG A 48 -15.26 22.44 12.45
N SER A 49 -15.44 23.66 11.97
CA SER A 49 -16.72 24.34 12.00
C SER A 49 -17.74 23.62 11.12
N LEU A 50 -17.37 23.19 9.91
CA LEU A 50 -18.21 22.37 9.03
C LEU A 50 -18.61 21.03 9.69
N ILE A 51 -17.66 20.34 10.34
CA ILE A 51 -17.91 19.07 11.03
C ILE A 51 -18.94 19.24 12.16
N ARG A 52 -18.90 20.36 12.88
CA ARG A 52 -19.79 20.62 14.03
C ARG A 52 -21.14 21.24 13.64
N GLN A 53 -21.32 21.64 12.38
CA GLN A 53 -22.58 22.23 11.94
C GLN A 53 -23.70 21.19 11.99
N PRO A 54 -24.89 21.54 12.54
CA PRO A 54 -26.03 20.65 12.52
C PRO A 54 -26.43 20.32 11.07
N SER A 55 -26.41 19.04 10.72
CA SER A 55 -26.85 18.55 9.42
C SER A 55 -27.67 17.25 9.59
N GLY A 56 -28.32 16.80 8.52
CA GLY A 56 -29.00 15.50 8.55
C GLY A 56 -27.99 14.36 8.64
N VAL A 57 -28.42 13.21 9.18
CA VAL A 57 -27.54 12.07 9.45
C VAL A 57 -26.76 11.65 8.20
N ILE A 58 -27.42 11.62 7.04
CA ILE A 58 -26.80 11.19 5.78
C ILE A 58 -25.75 12.20 5.31
N GLN A 59 -26.07 13.50 5.34
CA GLN A 59 -25.10 14.55 4.96
C GLN A 59 -23.87 14.54 5.89
N GLN A 60 -24.08 14.28 7.17
CA GLN A 60 -22.99 14.16 8.13
C GLN A 60 -22.08 12.95 7.84
N LEU A 61 -22.66 11.80 7.45
CA LEU A 61 -21.91 10.62 7.06
C LEU A 61 -21.16 10.82 5.73
N GLU A 62 -21.78 11.48 4.74
CA GLU A 62 -21.16 11.84 3.47
C GLU A 62 -19.96 12.78 3.68
N LEU A 63 -20.07 13.73 4.63
CA LEU A 63 -18.95 14.59 5.03
C LEU A 63 -17.81 13.78 5.65
N PHE A 64 -18.10 12.87 6.59
CA PHE A 64 -17.08 12.03 7.22
C PHE A 64 -16.37 11.15 6.20
N ASP A 65 -17.13 10.55 5.29
CA ASP A 65 -16.57 9.74 4.22
C ASP A 65 -15.71 10.56 3.26
N THR A 66 -16.18 11.75 2.88
CA THR A 66 -15.41 12.68 2.06
C THR A 66 -14.08 12.99 2.74
N LEU A 67 -14.08 13.45 4.00
CA LEU A 67 -12.87 13.78 4.77
C LEU A 67 -11.85 12.64 4.78
N ARG A 68 -12.32 11.39 4.91
CA ARG A 68 -11.48 10.19 4.86
C ARG A 68 -10.89 10.01 3.47
N GLN A 69 -11.71 10.05 2.43
CA GLN A 69 -11.27 9.80 1.05
C GLN A 69 -10.33 10.89 0.52
N ILE A 70 -10.56 12.17 0.85
CA ILE A 70 -9.60 13.27 0.56
C ILE A 70 -8.41 13.30 1.53
N GLY A 71 -8.32 12.34 2.46
CA GLY A 71 -7.12 12.06 3.25
C GLY A 71 -6.77 13.11 4.30
N ILE A 72 -7.77 13.79 4.85
CA ILE A 72 -7.62 14.80 5.92
C ILE A 72 -8.36 14.42 7.21
N ALA A 73 -9.11 13.31 7.22
CA ALA A 73 -9.84 12.85 8.42
C ALA A 73 -8.92 12.60 9.63
N TYR A 74 -7.64 12.27 9.42
CA TYR A 74 -6.68 12.02 10.50
C TYR A 74 -6.45 13.25 11.42
N HIS A 75 -6.80 14.46 10.95
CA HIS A 75 -6.78 15.70 11.73
C HIS A 75 -7.96 15.88 12.67
N PHE A 76 -9.04 15.12 12.46
CA PHE A 76 -10.35 15.31 13.09
C PHE A 76 -10.91 14.02 13.68
N GLU A 77 -10.06 13.02 13.92
CA GLU A 77 -10.52 11.68 14.33
C GLU A 77 -11.34 11.70 15.62
N MET A 78 -10.93 12.49 16.62
CA MET A 78 -11.64 12.59 17.88
C MET A 78 -13.02 13.21 17.67
N GLU A 79 -13.10 14.32 16.93
CA GLU A 79 -14.37 14.97 16.62
C GLU A 79 -15.32 14.05 15.85
N ILE A 80 -14.81 13.32 14.84
CA ILE A 80 -15.61 12.37 14.07
C ILE A 80 -16.09 11.21 14.95
N LYS A 81 -15.19 10.63 15.76
CA LYS A 81 -15.51 9.50 16.64
C LYS A 81 -16.55 9.88 17.69
N ASP A 82 -16.45 11.07 18.28
CA ASP A 82 -17.42 11.58 19.26
C ASP A 82 -18.80 11.79 18.65
N LEU A 83 -18.85 12.36 17.43
CA LEU A 83 -20.10 12.54 16.70
C LEU A 83 -20.73 11.19 16.29
N LEU A 84 -19.93 10.23 15.82
CA LEU A 84 -20.42 8.87 15.53
C LEU A 84 -20.97 8.18 16.79
N ASN A 85 -20.27 8.28 17.92
CA ASN A 85 -20.77 7.76 19.19
C ASN A 85 -22.07 8.43 19.64
N SER A 86 -22.17 9.76 19.46
CA SER A 86 -23.39 10.52 19.75
C SER A 86 -24.56 10.07 18.87
N MET A 87 -24.33 9.88 17.56
CA MET A 87 -25.31 9.32 16.65
C MET A 87 -25.79 7.97 17.18
N VAL A 88 -24.89 7.02 17.40
CA VAL A 88 -25.24 5.67 17.85
C VAL A 88 -25.97 5.66 19.20
N SER A 89 -25.69 6.63 20.08
CA SER A 89 -26.32 6.76 21.39
C SER A 89 -27.70 7.44 21.36
N SER A 90 -28.01 8.22 20.31
CA SER A 90 -29.35 8.76 20.09
C SER A 90 -30.37 7.63 19.86
N THR A 91 -31.68 7.88 20.05
CA THR A 91 -32.69 6.81 19.99
C THR A 91 -32.52 5.96 18.73
N LYS A 92 -32.09 4.70 18.91
CA LYS A 92 -31.75 3.77 17.81
C LYS A 92 -32.84 3.67 16.74
N GLU A 93 -34.08 3.81 17.16
CA GLU A 93 -35.27 3.79 16.31
C GLU A 93 -35.36 5.04 15.42
N SER A 94 -34.92 6.21 15.89
CA SER A 94 -34.85 7.45 15.10
C SER A 94 -33.83 7.34 13.97
N ILE A 95 -32.60 6.90 14.26
CA ILE A 95 -31.58 6.72 13.22
C ILE A 95 -32.00 5.65 12.23
N ARG A 96 -32.48 4.50 12.73
CA ARG A 96 -32.99 3.43 11.87
C ARG A 96 -34.07 3.96 10.94
N ASN A 97 -35.06 4.71 11.44
CA ASN A 97 -36.11 5.28 10.59
C ASN A 97 -35.57 6.28 9.55
N ILE A 98 -34.49 7.02 9.87
CA ILE A 98 -33.87 7.96 8.92
C ILE A 98 -33.12 7.23 7.80
N VAL A 99 -32.43 6.12 8.11
CA VAL A 99 -31.58 5.42 7.14
C VAL A 99 -32.23 4.18 6.51
N GLN A 100 -33.31 3.63 7.07
CA GLN A 100 -33.94 2.38 6.63
C GLN A 100 -34.47 2.45 5.19
N ASP A 101 -34.95 3.63 4.77
CA ASP A 101 -35.44 3.86 3.41
C ASP A 101 -34.36 4.45 2.47
N ASN A 102 -33.10 4.54 2.94
CA ASN A 102 -31.97 5.04 2.16
C ASN A 102 -30.83 4.02 2.14
N LEU A 103 -30.73 3.29 1.03
CA LEU A 103 -29.74 2.23 0.84
C LEU A 103 -28.31 2.75 0.97
N HIS A 104 -28.03 3.93 0.40
CA HIS A 104 -26.73 4.58 0.55
C HIS A 104 -26.40 4.88 2.01
N GLY A 105 -27.32 5.53 2.73
CA GLY A 105 -27.14 5.92 4.13
C GLY A 105 -26.93 4.74 5.07
N ILE A 106 -27.65 3.62 4.88
CA ILE A 106 -27.54 2.47 5.79
C ILE A 106 -26.20 1.74 5.63
N PHE A 107 -25.74 1.53 4.40
CA PHE A 107 -24.46 0.87 4.12
C PHE A 107 -23.28 1.80 4.40
N LEU A 108 -23.44 3.11 4.18
CA LEU A 108 -22.43 4.11 4.55
C LEU A 108 -22.24 4.16 6.07
N LEU A 109 -23.33 4.25 6.83
CA LEU A 109 -23.29 4.21 8.29
C LEU A 109 -22.61 2.94 8.80
N PHE A 110 -23.02 1.79 8.27
CA PHE A 110 -22.42 0.50 8.65
C PHE A 110 -20.91 0.47 8.40
N ARG A 111 -20.47 0.89 7.21
CA ARG A 111 -19.06 0.91 6.84
C ARG A 111 -18.27 1.83 7.76
N ILE A 112 -18.69 3.09 7.92
CA ILE A 112 -17.97 4.07 8.73
C ILE A 112 -17.86 3.60 10.19
N LEU A 113 -18.93 3.05 10.78
CA LEU A 113 -18.87 2.58 12.16
C LEU A 113 -17.88 1.43 12.35
N ARG A 114 -17.84 0.46 11.42
CA ARG A 114 -16.85 -0.63 11.45
C ARG A 114 -15.43 -0.11 11.28
N GLU A 115 -15.23 0.78 10.33
CA GLU A 115 -13.92 1.39 10.05
C GLU A 115 -13.36 2.15 11.26
N TYR A 116 -14.20 2.86 12.02
CA TYR A 116 -13.81 3.56 13.25
C TYR A 116 -13.67 2.63 14.47
N GLY A 117 -13.87 1.32 14.29
CA GLY A 117 -13.81 0.32 15.34
C GLY A 117 -14.89 0.52 16.41
N ILE A 118 -16.01 1.16 16.06
CA ILE A 118 -17.14 1.34 16.96
C ILE A 118 -17.90 0.01 16.97
N ILE A 119 -17.35 -0.94 17.73
CA ILE A 119 -18.10 -2.12 18.17
C ILE A 119 -19.04 -1.60 19.23
N THR A 120 -20.30 -1.46 18.87
CA THR A 120 -21.27 -1.54 19.94
C THR A 120 -21.60 -3.01 20.09
N THR A 121 -21.44 -3.52 21.30
CA THR A 121 -22.08 -4.74 21.83
C THR A 121 -23.63 -4.66 21.76
N HIS A 122 -24.16 -3.73 20.96
CA HIS A 122 -25.50 -3.26 20.78
C HIS A 122 -25.87 -3.02 19.28
N PHE A 123 -24.95 -3.25 18.33
CA PHE A 123 -25.16 -3.11 16.88
C PHE A 123 -25.54 -4.44 16.22
N SER A 124 -25.76 -5.48 17.03
CA SER A 124 -26.57 -6.65 16.73
C SER A 124 -28.03 -6.34 16.34
N TYR A 125 -28.43 -5.07 16.13
CA TYR A 125 -29.82 -4.63 15.96
C TYR A 125 -30.12 -3.67 14.79
N LEU A 126 -29.12 -3.07 14.14
CA LEU A 126 -29.24 -2.85 12.70
C LEU A 126 -28.85 -4.20 12.13
N HIS A 127 -29.77 -5.17 12.16
CA HIS A 127 -29.53 -6.45 11.51
C HIS A 127 -29.38 -6.11 10.02
N VAL A 128 -28.16 -5.78 9.58
CA VAL A 128 -27.82 -5.62 8.17
C VAL A 128 -28.18 -6.92 7.47
N LYS A 129 -28.04 -8.05 8.16
CA LYS A 129 -28.68 -9.32 7.84
C LYS A 129 -30.20 -9.22 7.61
N ASP A 130 -31.00 -8.61 8.48
CA ASP A 130 -32.46 -8.47 8.28
C ASP A 130 -32.79 -7.48 7.18
N ILE A 131 -32.01 -6.40 7.03
CA ILE A 131 -32.16 -5.42 5.95
C ILE A 131 -31.87 -6.11 4.62
N ILE A 132 -30.70 -6.72 4.47
CA ILE A 132 -30.33 -7.57 3.33
C ILE A 132 -31.40 -8.63 3.13
N THR A 133 -31.78 -9.38 4.16
CA THR A 133 -32.83 -10.40 4.04
C THR A 133 -34.17 -9.80 3.58
N SER A 134 -34.55 -8.59 3.99
CA SER A 134 -35.76 -7.90 3.52
C SER A 134 -35.65 -7.44 2.07
N LEU A 135 -34.48 -6.93 1.65
CA LEU A 135 -34.18 -6.59 0.26
C LEU A 135 -34.22 -7.84 -0.65
N PHE A 136 -33.93 -9.03 -0.09
CA PHE A 136 -33.85 -10.31 -0.81
C PHE A 136 -35.12 -11.20 -0.65
N LYS A 137 -36.07 -10.86 0.24
CA LYS A 137 -37.26 -11.69 0.54
C LYS A 137 -38.45 -11.49 -0.40
N GLU A 138 -38.40 -10.57 -1.36
CA GLU A 138 -39.39 -10.48 -2.46
C GLU A 138 -39.19 -11.66 -3.46
N LYS A 139 -39.46 -12.87 -2.95
CA LYS A 139 -39.11 -14.17 -3.52
C LYS A 139 -39.86 -14.56 -4.81
N THR A 140 -40.68 -13.70 -5.40
CA THR A 140 -41.45 -14.07 -6.61
C THR A 140 -40.88 -13.51 -7.92
N THR A 141 -39.99 -12.51 -7.91
CA THR A 141 -39.48 -11.90 -9.17
C THR A 141 -38.02 -11.43 -9.15
N GLY A 142 -37.26 -11.67 -8.08
CA GLY A 142 -35.93 -11.07 -7.91
C GLY A 142 -36.00 -9.74 -7.16
N PHE A 143 -34.83 -9.15 -6.89
CA PHE A 143 -34.63 -7.94 -6.09
C PHE A 143 -35.67 -6.84 -6.35
N ASN A 144 -35.99 -6.05 -5.32
CA ASN A 144 -36.84 -4.87 -5.49
C ASN A 144 -36.28 -3.99 -6.62
N SER A 145 -37.05 -3.86 -7.70
CA SER A 145 -36.63 -3.17 -8.92
C SER A 145 -36.17 -1.72 -8.70
N ASN A 146 -36.57 -1.07 -7.59
CA ASN A 146 -36.12 0.29 -7.25
C ASN A 146 -34.63 0.34 -6.82
N ILE A 147 -34.10 -0.74 -6.23
CA ILE A 147 -32.69 -0.84 -5.82
C ILE A 147 -31.77 -0.83 -7.04
N GLU A 148 -32.21 -1.43 -8.15
CA GLU A 148 -31.44 -1.46 -9.40
C GLU A 148 -31.24 -0.07 -10.00
N TYR A 149 -31.93 0.98 -9.54
CA TYR A 149 -31.75 2.35 -10.02
C TYR A 149 -30.81 3.18 -9.14
N ASP A 150 -30.67 2.86 -7.86
CA ASP A 150 -29.82 3.60 -6.90
C ASP A 150 -28.33 3.22 -7.00
N VAL A 151 -27.59 3.97 -7.82
CA VAL A 151 -26.14 3.72 -8.03
C VAL A 151 -25.33 3.95 -6.76
N ASN A 152 -25.66 4.99 -5.99
CA ASN A 152 -24.92 5.35 -4.77
C ASN A 152 -25.17 4.32 -3.67
N GLY A 153 -26.39 3.80 -3.56
CA GLY A 153 -26.73 2.69 -2.67
C GLY A 153 -26.00 1.41 -3.04
N LEU A 154 -25.93 1.07 -4.34
CA LEU A 154 -25.18 -0.10 -4.82
C LEU A 154 -23.67 0.04 -4.57
N LEU A 155 -23.08 1.22 -4.78
CA LEU A 155 -21.68 1.49 -4.45
C LEU A 155 -21.42 1.34 -2.95
N SER A 156 -22.24 1.96 -2.09
CA SER A 156 -22.07 1.82 -0.63
C SER A 156 -22.23 0.38 -0.16
N MET A 157 -23.17 -0.38 -0.74
CA MET A 157 -23.35 -1.81 -0.45
C MET A 157 -22.13 -2.64 -0.87
N TYR A 158 -21.58 -2.37 -2.07
CA TYR A 158 -20.35 -2.98 -2.53
C TYR A 158 -19.20 -2.71 -1.56
N GLU A 159 -18.94 -1.44 -1.23
CA GLU A 159 -17.83 -1.07 -0.34
C GLU A 159 -18.00 -1.65 1.07
N ALA A 160 -19.22 -1.63 1.62
CA ALA A 160 -19.54 -2.19 2.93
C ALA A 160 -19.34 -3.72 3.01
N SER A 161 -19.60 -4.44 1.91
CA SER A 161 -19.48 -5.91 1.88
C SER A 161 -18.06 -6.41 2.20
N TYR A 162 -17.02 -5.62 1.89
CA TYR A 162 -15.63 -5.99 2.15
C TYR A 162 -15.20 -5.87 3.61
N LEU A 163 -16.07 -5.30 4.46
CA LEU A 163 -15.90 -5.31 5.91
C LEU A 163 -16.52 -6.55 6.57
N ALA A 164 -17.07 -7.49 5.80
CA ALA A 164 -17.65 -8.73 6.33
C ALA A 164 -16.66 -9.49 7.22
N MET A 165 -17.20 -10.15 8.25
CA MET A 165 -16.52 -11.06 9.15
C MET A 165 -17.03 -12.48 8.94
N GLU A 166 -16.39 -13.46 9.59
CA GLU A 166 -16.81 -14.86 9.50
C GLU A 166 -18.25 -15.05 10.03
N GLY A 167 -19.08 -15.78 9.29
CA GLY A 167 -20.50 -15.98 9.61
C GLY A 167 -21.46 -14.90 9.08
N GLU A 168 -20.97 -13.91 8.33
CA GLU A 168 -21.78 -12.83 7.73
C GLU A 168 -21.97 -13.00 6.21
N ASP A 169 -22.37 -14.20 5.78
CA ASP A 169 -22.48 -14.55 4.35
C ASP A 169 -23.51 -13.70 3.59
N GLU A 170 -24.48 -13.11 4.29
CA GLU A 170 -25.42 -12.17 3.69
C GLU A 170 -24.75 -10.91 3.12
N LEU A 171 -23.64 -10.45 3.73
CA LEU A 171 -22.85 -9.34 3.20
C LEU A 171 -22.13 -9.72 1.90
N ASP A 172 -21.64 -10.96 1.80
CA ASP A 172 -21.02 -11.44 0.56
C ASP A 172 -22.04 -11.48 -0.58
N ASP A 173 -23.25 -11.95 -0.31
CA ASP A 173 -24.32 -12.02 -1.30
C ASP A 173 -24.78 -10.62 -1.73
N ALA A 174 -24.84 -9.67 -0.79
CA ALA A 174 -25.07 -8.26 -1.08
C ALA A 174 -23.96 -7.68 -1.97
N GLY A 175 -22.69 -7.99 -1.68
CA GLY A 175 -21.55 -7.58 -2.50
C GLY A 175 -21.61 -8.15 -3.93
N LYS A 176 -21.89 -9.46 -4.08
CA LYS A 176 -22.05 -10.11 -5.40
C LYS A 176 -23.16 -9.46 -6.22
N PHE A 177 -24.31 -9.19 -5.59
CA PHE A 177 -25.42 -8.50 -6.24
C PHE A 177 -25.03 -7.07 -6.67
N ALA A 178 -24.36 -6.31 -5.80
CA ALA A 178 -23.87 -4.98 -6.12
C ALA A 178 -22.95 -5.01 -7.35
N ILE A 179 -21.98 -5.94 -7.38
CA ILE A 179 -21.05 -6.11 -8.51
C ILE A 179 -21.82 -6.35 -9.81
N GLU A 180 -22.81 -7.25 -9.80
CA GLU A 180 -23.60 -7.59 -10.98
C GLU A 180 -24.35 -6.35 -11.51
N GLN A 181 -25.01 -5.61 -10.63
CA GLN A 181 -25.81 -4.45 -11.00
C GLN A 181 -24.96 -3.26 -11.43
N LEU A 182 -23.87 -2.97 -10.72
CA LEU A 182 -22.91 -1.94 -11.10
C LEU A 182 -22.28 -2.25 -12.47
N SER A 183 -21.96 -3.52 -12.74
CA SER A 183 -21.44 -3.97 -14.03
C SER A 183 -22.46 -3.85 -15.17
N LYS A 184 -23.76 -4.04 -14.89
CA LYS A 184 -24.84 -3.77 -15.86
C LYS A 184 -24.98 -2.27 -16.13
N LYS A 185 -25.03 -1.44 -15.10
CA LYS A 185 -25.13 0.03 -15.22
C LYS A 185 -23.93 0.64 -15.93
N ARG A 186 -22.73 0.17 -15.66
CA ARG A 186 -21.51 0.63 -16.34
C ARG A 186 -21.62 0.50 -17.86
N ARG A 187 -22.28 -0.55 -18.35
CA ARG A 187 -22.54 -0.74 -19.79
C ARG A 187 -23.60 0.21 -20.36
N SER A 188 -24.51 0.74 -19.54
CA SER A 188 -25.54 1.70 -19.99
C SER A 188 -25.13 3.17 -19.80
N LEU A 189 -24.16 3.45 -18.92
CA LEU A 189 -23.67 4.81 -18.58
C LEU A 189 -22.54 5.33 -19.48
N ILE A 190 -22.41 4.82 -20.71
CA ILE A 190 -21.32 5.18 -21.65
C ILE A 190 -21.22 6.71 -21.87
N SER A 191 -22.30 7.47 -21.65
CA SER A 191 -22.37 8.92 -21.78
C SER A 191 -22.05 9.74 -20.51
N ASN A 192 -22.11 9.19 -19.29
CA ASN A 192 -21.73 9.91 -18.06
C ASN A 192 -20.32 9.54 -17.61
N SER A 193 -19.36 10.41 -17.90
CA SER A 193 -17.94 10.12 -17.69
C SER A 193 -17.50 10.08 -16.23
N SER A 194 -18.21 10.74 -15.29
CA SER A 194 -17.77 10.81 -13.88
C SER A 194 -18.21 9.56 -13.11
N LEU A 195 -19.50 9.23 -13.16
CA LEU A 195 -20.07 8.09 -12.45
C LEU A 195 -19.52 6.75 -13.00
N ALA A 196 -19.33 6.64 -14.32
CA ALA A 196 -18.70 5.46 -14.91
C ALA A 196 -17.26 5.25 -14.41
N LYS A 197 -16.48 6.32 -14.27
CA LYS A 197 -15.12 6.25 -13.70
C LYS A 197 -15.15 5.82 -12.23
N GLN A 198 -16.10 6.32 -11.45
CA GLN A 198 -16.25 5.92 -10.05
C GLN A 198 -16.58 4.42 -9.93
N ILE A 199 -17.51 3.92 -10.76
CA ILE A 199 -17.86 2.50 -10.79
C ILE A 199 -16.66 1.65 -11.20
N ASP A 200 -15.97 2.01 -12.29
CA ASP A 200 -14.79 1.28 -12.77
C ASP A 200 -13.68 1.28 -11.71
N TYR A 201 -13.48 2.41 -11.02
CA TYR A 201 -12.52 2.51 -9.93
C TYR A 201 -12.94 1.63 -8.75
N SER A 202 -14.13 1.77 -8.17
CA SER A 202 -14.58 0.91 -7.06
C SER A 202 -14.51 -0.59 -7.40
N LEU A 203 -14.98 -1.03 -8.57
CA LEU A 203 -14.98 -2.45 -8.96
C LEU A 203 -13.59 -3.03 -9.23
N ASP A 204 -12.59 -2.20 -9.54
CA ASP A 204 -11.20 -2.66 -9.64
C ASP A 204 -10.66 -3.11 -8.27
N LEU A 205 -10.97 -2.33 -7.23
CA LEU A 205 -10.56 -2.59 -5.86
C LEU A 205 -11.46 -1.80 -4.89
N PRO A 206 -12.08 -2.44 -3.88
CA PRO A 206 -12.90 -1.76 -2.90
C PRO A 206 -12.05 -0.88 -1.99
N LEU A 207 -12.65 0.20 -1.51
CA LEU A 207 -12.08 1.21 -0.62
C LEU A 207 -11.43 0.58 0.61
N HIS A 208 -12.06 -0.42 1.23
CA HIS A 208 -11.52 -1.11 2.40
C HIS A 208 -10.21 -1.87 2.12
N TRP A 209 -9.84 -2.04 0.86
CA TRP A 209 -8.60 -2.72 0.46
C TRP A 209 -7.60 -1.79 -0.25
N ARG A 210 -7.88 -0.48 -0.31
CA ARG A 210 -7.09 0.53 -1.05
C ARG A 210 -6.10 1.27 -0.17
N MET A 211 -4.83 1.35 -0.60
CA MET A 211 -3.81 2.14 0.09
C MET A 211 -4.27 3.61 0.18
N PRO A 212 -4.37 4.20 1.39
CA PRO A 212 -5.07 5.47 1.58
C PRO A 212 -4.47 6.60 0.78
N ARG A 213 -3.13 6.76 0.74
CA ARG A 213 -2.52 7.88 0.02
C ARG A 213 -2.65 7.80 -1.48
N LEU A 214 -2.58 6.60 -2.06
CA LEU A 214 -2.84 6.41 -3.49
C LEU A 214 -4.31 6.74 -3.80
N HIS A 215 -5.23 6.24 -2.95
CA HIS A 215 -6.64 6.57 -3.06
C HIS A 215 -6.90 8.07 -2.95
N THR A 216 -6.33 8.73 -1.95
CA THR A 216 -6.47 10.18 -1.75
C THR A 216 -5.98 10.96 -2.95
N ARG A 217 -4.85 10.58 -3.56
CA ARG A 217 -4.35 11.27 -4.76
C ARG A 217 -5.36 11.22 -5.89
N TRP A 218 -5.97 10.05 -6.13
CA TRP A 218 -7.02 9.88 -7.13
C TRP A 218 -8.29 10.64 -6.74
N PHE A 219 -8.74 10.49 -5.50
CA PHE A 219 -10.03 10.98 -5.03
C PHE A 219 -10.07 12.52 -4.95
N ILE A 220 -8.97 13.20 -4.62
CA ILE A 220 -8.93 14.67 -4.68
C ILE A 220 -9.23 15.18 -6.09
N ASN A 221 -8.68 14.55 -7.14
CA ASN A 221 -8.96 14.94 -8.52
C ASN A 221 -10.41 14.61 -8.92
N PHE A 222 -10.92 13.46 -8.45
CA PHE A 222 -12.31 13.09 -8.67
C PHE A 222 -13.27 14.08 -8.00
N TYR A 223 -12.98 14.45 -6.74
CA TYR A 223 -13.75 15.39 -5.92
C TYR A 223 -13.75 16.80 -6.51
N GLU A 224 -12.61 17.27 -7.02
CA GLU A 224 -12.51 18.57 -7.71
C GLU A 224 -13.46 18.69 -8.91
N GLY A 225 -13.77 17.58 -9.58
CA GLY A 225 -14.69 17.55 -10.72
C GLY A 225 -16.16 17.38 -10.37
N GLN A 226 -16.54 17.28 -9.09
CA GLN A 226 -17.94 17.12 -8.69
C GLN A 226 -18.66 18.47 -8.57
N GLU A 227 -19.97 18.47 -8.83
CA GLU A 227 -20.81 19.68 -8.78
C GLU A 227 -21.02 20.20 -7.34
N ASP A 228 -21.02 19.29 -6.36
CA ASP A 228 -21.24 19.56 -4.94
C ASP A 228 -19.94 19.70 -4.13
N MET A 229 -18.81 19.83 -4.83
CA MET A 229 -17.49 20.00 -4.23
C MET A 229 -17.43 21.21 -3.29
N ASN A 230 -16.94 20.99 -2.07
CA ASN A 230 -16.72 22.04 -1.08
C ASN A 230 -15.30 22.63 -1.26
N PRO A 231 -15.16 23.93 -1.59
CA PRO A 231 -13.87 24.53 -1.90
C PRO A 231 -12.93 24.58 -0.68
N THR A 232 -13.46 24.69 0.53
CA THR A 232 -12.67 24.66 1.77
C THR A 232 -12.05 23.28 1.97
N LEU A 233 -12.84 22.21 1.81
CA LEU A 233 -12.35 20.83 1.90
C LEU A 233 -11.28 20.56 0.83
N LEU A 234 -11.54 20.94 -0.42
CA LEU A 234 -10.59 20.73 -1.52
C LEU A 234 -9.27 21.47 -1.29
N LYS A 235 -9.34 22.74 -0.85
CA LYS A 235 -8.15 23.56 -0.57
C LYS A 235 -7.32 22.96 0.55
N LEU A 236 -7.95 22.53 1.65
CA LEU A 236 -7.25 21.87 2.75
C LEU A 236 -6.62 20.55 2.29
N ALA A 237 -7.36 19.71 1.56
CA ALA A 237 -6.88 18.43 1.05
C ALA A 237 -5.63 18.57 0.19
N LYS A 238 -5.64 19.49 -0.78
CA LYS A 238 -4.49 19.75 -1.65
C LYS A 238 -3.28 20.28 -0.87
N LEU A 239 -3.52 21.15 0.12
CA LEU A 239 -2.46 21.80 0.88
C LEU A 239 -1.78 20.79 1.80
N ASP A 240 -2.60 20.05 2.54
CA ASP A 240 -2.18 18.96 3.39
C ASP A 240 -1.40 17.91 2.58
N PHE A 241 -1.93 17.47 1.43
CA PHE A 241 -1.26 16.51 0.57
C PHE A 241 0.17 16.93 0.20
N ASN A 242 0.36 18.19 -0.22
CA ASN A 242 1.67 18.69 -0.59
C ASN A 242 2.64 18.84 0.59
N ILE A 243 2.14 19.24 1.77
CA ILE A 243 2.95 19.34 2.99
C ILE A 243 3.45 17.96 3.38
N VAL A 244 2.54 16.98 3.45
CA VAL A 244 2.89 15.59 3.78
C VAL A 244 3.83 14.99 2.72
N GLN A 245 3.59 15.24 1.44
CA GLN A 245 4.50 14.81 0.37
C GLN A 245 5.91 15.44 0.50
N SER A 246 6.01 16.69 0.95
CA SER A 246 7.31 17.34 1.19
C SER A 246 8.09 16.69 2.33
N ILE A 247 7.39 16.20 3.36
CA ILE A 247 7.98 15.37 4.42
C ILE A 247 8.54 14.08 3.82
N TYR A 248 7.76 13.39 2.97
CA TYR A 248 8.22 12.16 2.32
C TYR A 248 9.48 12.37 1.47
N LYS A 249 9.55 13.46 0.70
CA LYS A 249 10.74 13.81 -0.08
C LYS A 249 11.97 14.01 0.80
N LYS A 250 11.80 14.68 1.95
CA LYS A 250 12.88 14.89 2.91
C LYS A 250 13.37 13.56 3.48
N GLU A 251 12.45 12.71 3.92
CA GLU A 251 12.74 11.37 4.41
C GLU A 251 13.45 10.53 3.35
N LEU A 252 12.93 10.49 2.11
CA LEU A 252 13.53 9.72 1.02
C LEU A 252 14.96 10.16 0.67
N LYS A 253 15.26 11.45 0.77
CA LYS A 253 16.64 11.97 0.60
C LYS A 253 17.58 11.46 1.69
N GLU A 254 17.10 11.37 2.93
CA GLU A 254 17.86 10.81 4.06
C GLU A 254 18.08 9.31 3.87
N GLU A 255 17.03 8.58 3.49
CA GLU A 255 17.10 7.14 3.26
C GLU A 255 17.97 6.78 2.05
N SER A 256 17.98 7.61 0.99
CA SER A 256 18.87 7.43 -0.17
C SER A 256 20.34 7.57 0.18
N ARG A 257 20.68 8.54 1.05
CA ARG A 257 22.05 8.65 1.57
C ARG A 257 22.43 7.45 2.42
N TRP A 258 21.53 7.02 3.31
CA TRP A 258 21.76 5.81 4.11
C TRP A 258 22.01 4.59 3.22
N TRP A 259 21.14 4.34 2.24
CA TRP A 259 21.21 3.17 1.37
C TRP A 259 22.48 3.16 0.51
N THR A 260 22.84 4.33 -0.05
CA THR A 260 24.07 4.50 -0.82
C THR A 260 25.32 4.29 0.05
N ASN A 261 25.31 4.80 1.29
CA ASN A 261 26.45 4.67 2.22
C ASN A 261 26.70 3.24 2.69
N LEU A 262 25.69 2.36 2.69
CA LEU A 262 25.88 0.95 3.02
C LEU A 262 26.73 0.21 1.98
N GLY A 263 26.79 0.69 0.74
CA GLY A 263 27.59 0.08 -0.32
C GLY A 263 27.17 -1.36 -0.68
N LEU A 264 25.89 -1.68 -0.52
CA LEU A 264 25.31 -2.98 -0.90
C LEU A 264 24.85 -3.00 -2.37
N VAL A 265 24.39 -1.86 -2.88
CA VAL A 265 23.88 -1.69 -4.25
C VAL A 265 24.86 -0.91 -5.14
N GLY A 266 24.45 -0.53 -6.35
CA GLY A 266 25.31 0.23 -7.27
C GLY A 266 26.49 -0.59 -7.82
N GLY A 267 26.26 -1.87 -8.09
CA GLY A 267 27.26 -2.78 -8.66
C GLY A 267 28.19 -3.47 -7.65
N HIS A 268 28.02 -3.22 -6.35
CA HIS A 268 28.82 -3.84 -5.29
C HIS A 268 28.39 -5.30 -5.03
N LEU A 269 27.08 -5.54 -4.92
CA LEU A 269 26.47 -6.86 -4.96
C LEU A 269 25.53 -6.93 -6.19
N PRO A 270 26.02 -7.38 -7.36
CA PRO A 270 25.28 -7.28 -8.62
C PRO A 270 24.05 -8.21 -8.69
N PHE A 271 23.93 -9.14 -7.73
CA PHE A 271 22.79 -10.05 -7.62
C PHE A 271 21.67 -9.52 -6.71
N VAL A 272 21.88 -8.40 -6.02
CA VAL A 272 20.89 -7.80 -5.10
C VAL A 272 20.02 -6.77 -5.84
N ARG A 273 18.72 -6.79 -5.55
CA ARG A 273 17.76 -5.79 -6.04
C ARG A 273 17.97 -4.44 -5.36
N ASP A 274 17.99 -3.37 -6.16
CA ASP A 274 18.01 -1.98 -5.68
C ASP A 274 16.63 -1.33 -5.84
N ARG A 275 15.86 -1.25 -4.76
CA ARG A 275 14.43 -0.88 -4.75
C ARG A 275 14.02 0.04 -3.60
N LEU A 276 14.91 0.97 -3.24
CA LEU A 276 14.70 1.86 -2.09
C LEU A 276 13.38 2.64 -2.15
N VAL A 277 13.04 3.23 -3.30
CA VAL A 277 11.84 4.07 -3.43
C VAL A 277 10.57 3.23 -3.29
N GLU A 278 10.58 2.01 -3.82
CA GLU A 278 9.50 1.04 -3.70
C GLU A 278 9.35 0.55 -2.26
N HIS A 279 10.45 0.27 -1.56
CA HIS A 279 10.43 -0.08 -0.14
C HIS A 279 9.92 1.08 0.74
N TYR A 280 10.27 2.32 0.39
CA TYR A 280 9.75 3.50 1.05
C TYR A 280 8.24 3.71 0.76
N LEU A 281 7.78 3.44 -0.46
CA LEU A 281 6.34 3.45 -0.80
C LEU A 281 5.57 2.46 0.08
N LEU A 282 6.10 1.24 0.25
CA LEU A 282 5.48 0.23 1.12
C LEU A 282 5.41 0.69 2.58
N ALA A 283 6.48 1.31 3.09
CA ALA A 283 6.50 1.87 4.44
C ALA A 283 5.51 3.04 4.60
N MET A 284 5.38 3.90 3.59
CA MET A 284 4.40 4.98 3.53
C MET A 284 2.97 4.44 3.51
N GLY A 285 2.72 3.35 2.79
CA GLY A 285 1.43 2.67 2.77
C GLY A 285 1.01 2.13 4.14
N LEU A 286 1.96 1.74 4.97
CA LEU A 286 1.72 1.28 6.34
C LEU A 286 1.42 2.43 7.30
N CYS A 287 2.20 3.51 7.22
CA CYS A 287 2.15 4.58 8.21
C CYS A 287 2.25 5.93 7.51
N PHE A 288 1.19 6.37 6.83
CA PHE A 288 1.27 7.58 6.01
C PHE A 288 1.28 8.88 6.83
N GLN A 289 0.64 8.89 8.00
CA GLN A 289 0.48 10.12 8.77
C GLN A 289 1.85 10.69 9.20
N PRO A 290 2.09 12.00 9.07
CA PRO A 290 3.40 12.62 9.31
C PRO A 290 4.12 12.21 10.60
N GLU A 291 3.38 12.05 11.70
CA GLU A 291 3.88 11.66 13.01
C GLU A 291 4.63 10.31 13.00
N PHE A 292 4.32 9.41 12.07
CA PHE A 292 4.93 8.08 12.00
C PHE A 292 6.24 8.03 11.20
N TRP A 293 6.96 9.15 11.09
CA TRP A 293 8.21 9.26 10.34
C TRP A 293 9.28 8.26 10.79
N ARG A 294 9.39 7.98 12.11
CA ARG A 294 10.35 6.98 12.64
C ARG A 294 10.05 5.59 12.10
N CYS A 295 8.77 5.21 12.16
CA CYS A 295 8.27 3.94 11.68
C CYS A 295 8.50 3.79 10.17
N ARG A 296 8.14 4.81 9.36
CA ARG A 296 8.38 4.80 7.91
C ARG A 296 9.85 4.60 7.57
N LYS A 297 10.76 5.36 8.19
CA LYS A 297 12.20 5.24 7.91
C LYS A 297 12.73 3.87 8.31
N ALA A 298 12.45 3.42 9.53
CA ALA A 298 12.90 2.12 10.01
C ALA A 298 12.40 0.96 9.14
N ILE A 299 11.13 0.98 8.74
CA ILE A 299 10.54 -0.06 7.90
C ILE A 299 11.12 -0.02 6.48
N SER A 300 11.38 1.16 5.93
CA SER A 300 12.06 1.30 4.63
C SER A 300 13.43 0.61 4.68
N ARG A 301 14.19 0.82 5.76
CA ARG A 301 15.50 0.18 5.95
C ARG A 301 15.39 -1.33 6.13
N ILE A 302 14.44 -1.78 6.95
CA ILE A 302 14.16 -3.21 7.15
C ILE A 302 13.82 -3.86 5.80
N ASN A 303 12.90 -3.30 5.02
CA ASN A 303 12.50 -3.83 3.72
C ASN A 303 13.67 -3.93 2.72
N CYS A 304 14.56 -2.94 2.68
CA CYS A 304 15.75 -2.99 1.84
C CYS A 304 16.69 -4.14 2.24
N LEU A 305 16.90 -4.31 3.55
CA LEU A 305 17.75 -5.39 4.09
C LEU A 305 17.10 -6.77 3.94
N VAL A 306 15.78 -6.86 4.12
CA VAL A 306 15.00 -8.10 3.90
C VAL A 306 15.24 -8.55 2.46
N THR A 307 15.01 -7.67 1.49
CA THR A 307 15.17 -7.99 0.07
C THR A 307 16.61 -8.37 -0.27
N THR A 308 17.60 -7.70 0.34
CA THR A 308 19.01 -8.05 0.16
C THR A 308 19.33 -9.45 0.69
N ILE A 309 18.79 -9.80 1.85
CA ILE A 309 19.02 -11.09 2.50
C ILE A 309 18.25 -12.18 1.76
N ASP A 310 17.01 -11.93 1.36
CA ASP A 310 16.20 -12.78 0.46
C ASP A 310 17.00 -13.16 -0.81
N ASP A 311 17.61 -12.19 -1.50
CA ASP A 311 18.48 -12.44 -2.67
C ASP A 311 19.71 -13.32 -2.35
N ILE A 312 20.23 -13.23 -1.12
CA ILE A 312 21.35 -14.09 -0.68
C ILE A 312 20.87 -15.53 -0.53
N TYR A 313 19.71 -15.77 0.09
CA TYR A 313 19.17 -17.12 0.31
C TYR A 313 18.64 -17.75 -0.99
N ASP A 314 17.86 -17.00 -1.76
CA ASP A 314 17.12 -17.55 -2.91
C ASP A 314 17.95 -17.70 -4.16
N ILE A 315 19.04 -16.94 -4.30
CA ILE A 315 19.79 -16.86 -5.56
C ILE A 315 21.26 -17.23 -5.34
N TYR A 316 21.95 -16.50 -4.48
CA TYR A 316 23.41 -16.41 -4.59
C TYR A 316 24.17 -17.35 -3.64
N GLY A 317 23.63 -17.62 -2.46
CA GLY A 317 24.28 -18.38 -1.40
C GLY A 317 24.24 -19.90 -1.60
N THR A 318 25.31 -20.57 -1.18
CA THR A 318 25.32 -22.03 -1.05
C THR A 318 24.73 -22.43 0.31
N LEU A 319 24.18 -23.64 0.42
CA LEU A 319 23.54 -24.08 1.68
C LEU A 319 24.46 -23.95 2.91
N GLU A 320 25.73 -24.32 2.80
CA GLU A 320 26.73 -24.18 3.89
C GLU A 320 27.00 -22.70 4.26
N GLU A 321 27.06 -21.81 3.26
CA GLU A 321 27.21 -20.37 3.47
C GLU A 321 25.96 -19.80 4.20
N LEU A 322 24.76 -20.25 3.80
CA LEU A 322 23.49 -19.83 4.40
C LEU A 322 23.32 -20.31 5.83
N GLU A 323 23.77 -21.53 6.17
CA GLU A 323 23.79 -22.01 7.55
C GLU A 323 24.70 -21.15 8.43
N THR A 324 25.87 -20.77 7.91
CA THR A 324 26.79 -19.89 8.61
C THR A 324 26.21 -18.49 8.83
N PHE A 325 25.58 -17.91 7.80
CA PHE A 325 24.88 -16.63 7.91
C PHE A 325 23.74 -16.69 8.95
N THR A 326 22.91 -17.72 8.88
CA THR A 326 21.79 -17.93 9.81
C THR A 326 22.27 -18.04 11.25
N ASN A 327 23.32 -18.81 11.51
CA ASN A 327 23.91 -18.94 12.84
C ASN A 327 24.46 -17.62 13.36
N ALA A 328 25.11 -16.83 12.51
CA ALA A 328 25.61 -15.51 12.89
C ALA A 328 24.48 -14.56 13.32
N VAL A 329 23.36 -14.53 12.58
CA VAL A 329 22.17 -13.74 12.95
C VAL A 329 21.56 -14.24 14.26
N LYS A 330 21.42 -15.55 14.42
CA LYS A 330 20.87 -16.16 15.64
C LYS A 330 21.69 -15.85 16.89
N GLU A 331 23.02 -15.92 16.79
CA GLU A 331 23.93 -15.55 17.88
C GLU A 331 24.12 -14.02 18.02
N TRP A 332 23.63 -13.26 17.04
CA TRP A 332 23.88 -11.84 16.87
C TRP A 332 25.37 -11.47 16.97
N LYS A 333 26.21 -12.27 16.31
CA LYS A 333 27.66 -12.18 16.41
C LYS A 333 28.29 -12.36 15.04
N LEU A 334 29.25 -11.50 14.72
CA LEU A 334 29.99 -11.61 13.47
C LEU A 334 30.87 -12.88 13.50
N PRO A 335 30.78 -13.75 12.48
CA PRO A 335 31.68 -14.88 12.37
C PRO A 335 33.10 -14.39 12.06
N THR A 336 34.11 -15.22 12.29
CA THR A 336 35.47 -14.85 11.89
C THR A 336 35.55 -14.73 10.36
N CYS A 337 36.36 -13.82 9.82
CA CYS A 337 36.39 -13.55 8.37
C CYS A 337 36.79 -14.76 7.51
N GLN A 338 37.31 -15.83 8.10
CA GLN A 338 37.62 -17.09 7.42
C GLN A 338 36.41 -18.03 7.28
N GLN A 339 35.33 -17.79 8.02
CA GLN A 339 34.15 -18.66 8.08
C GLN A 339 33.00 -18.20 7.16
N ILE A 340 32.94 -16.93 6.76
CA ILE A 340 31.89 -16.42 5.88
C ILE A 340 32.47 -15.66 4.68
N PRO A 341 31.91 -15.81 3.46
CA PRO A 341 32.35 -15.05 2.30
C PRO A 341 32.19 -13.52 2.49
N GLU A 342 33.05 -12.75 1.85
CA GLU A 342 33.02 -11.27 1.93
C GLU A 342 31.67 -10.67 1.49
N TYR A 343 31.05 -11.26 0.46
CA TYR A 343 29.77 -10.78 -0.07
C TYR A 343 28.62 -10.89 0.95
N MET A 344 28.70 -11.81 1.91
CA MET A 344 27.74 -11.99 3.01
C MET A 344 28.09 -11.15 4.24
N LEU A 345 29.38 -10.92 4.48
CA LEU A 345 29.84 -10.16 5.64
C LEU A 345 29.30 -8.72 5.62
N LYS A 346 29.29 -8.05 4.47
CA LYS A 346 28.78 -6.67 4.35
C LYS A 346 27.28 -6.56 4.67
N PRO A 347 26.37 -7.35 4.05
CA PRO A 347 24.96 -7.40 4.44
C PRO A 347 24.74 -7.72 5.91
N LEU A 348 25.52 -8.64 6.49
CA LEU A 348 25.41 -9.02 7.90
C LEU A 348 25.77 -7.86 8.84
N VAL A 349 26.86 -7.15 8.56
CA VAL A 349 27.26 -5.94 9.30
C VAL A 349 26.19 -4.85 9.15
N ALA A 350 25.72 -4.62 7.93
CA ALA A 350 24.68 -3.63 7.66
C ALA A 350 23.38 -3.94 8.42
N LEU A 351 22.99 -5.21 8.52
CA LEU A 351 21.85 -5.66 9.32
C LEU A 351 22.04 -5.32 10.80
N PHE A 352 23.18 -5.71 11.38
CA PHE A 352 23.44 -5.50 12.80
C PHE A 352 23.50 -4.01 13.14
N ASP A 353 24.25 -3.22 12.37
CA ASP A 353 24.38 -1.78 12.59
C ASP A 353 23.04 -1.06 12.44
N THR A 354 22.24 -1.44 11.45
CA THR A 354 20.92 -0.84 11.24
C THR A 354 19.97 -1.14 12.39
N MET A 355 19.87 -2.40 12.83
CA MET A 355 18.97 -2.76 13.95
C MET A 355 19.44 -2.17 15.27
N ASN A 356 20.74 -2.18 15.54
CA ASN A 356 21.33 -1.54 16.72
C ASN A 356 21.06 -0.02 16.71
N SER A 357 21.19 0.63 15.55
CA SER A 357 20.91 2.06 15.38
C SER A 357 19.44 2.38 15.62
N ILE A 358 18.51 1.63 15.03
CA ILE A 358 17.07 1.81 15.22
C ILE A 358 16.72 1.68 16.71
N ALA A 359 17.17 0.59 17.36
CA ALA A 359 16.89 0.36 18.77
C ALA A 359 17.51 1.44 19.67
N SER A 360 18.74 1.89 19.37
CA SER A 360 19.42 2.93 20.15
C SER A 360 18.71 4.28 20.05
N ILE A 361 18.32 4.70 18.84
CA ILE A 361 17.58 5.95 18.62
C ILE A 361 16.24 5.90 19.37
N TYR A 362 15.52 4.78 19.29
CA TYR A 362 14.25 4.61 19.98
C TYR A 362 14.42 4.61 21.51
N SER A 363 15.42 3.90 22.02
CA SER A 363 15.73 3.85 23.45
C SER A 363 16.13 5.21 24.03
N GLN A 364 16.89 6.01 23.28
CA GLN A 364 17.25 7.38 23.69
C GLN A 364 16.04 8.31 23.80
N ASP A 365 15.03 8.12 22.95
CA ASP A 365 13.82 8.95 22.93
C ASP A 365 12.75 8.49 23.93
N LYS A 366 12.51 7.18 24.02
CA LYS A 366 11.38 6.58 24.78
C LYS A 366 11.80 5.86 26.06
N GLY A 367 13.09 5.63 26.28
CA GLY A 367 13.60 4.88 27.43
C GLY A 367 13.30 3.37 27.40
N LEU A 368 12.90 2.83 26.25
CA LEU A 368 12.55 1.42 26.06
C LEU A 368 13.61 0.71 25.21
N ASP A 369 14.04 -0.48 25.62
CA ASP A 369 14.95 -1.32 24.83
C ASP A 369 14.17 -2.32 23.98
N ILE A 370 14.14 -2.07 22.67
CA ILE A 370 13.44 -2.91 21.69
C ILE A 370 14.38 -3.88 20.96
N LEU A 371 15.70 -3.82 21.20
CA LEU A 371 16.69 -4.52 20.39
C LEU A 371 16.49 -6.04 20.43
N THR A 372 16.24 -6.60 21.60
CA THR A 372 16.03 -8.05 21.78
C THR A 372 14.91 -8.58 20.89
N TYR A 373 13.84 -7.80 20.70
CA TYR A 373 12.72 -8.21 19.86
C TYR A 373 13.02 -8.10 18.37
N LEU A 374 13.74 -7.05 17.95
CA LEU A 374 14.23 -6.91 16.58
C LEU A 374 15.17 -8.07 16.22
N LYS A 375 16.08 -8.45 17.11
CA LYS A 375 16.98 -9.61 16.92
C LYS A 375 16.19 -10.91 16.70
N ARG A 376 15.17 -11.15 17.54
CA ARG A 376 14.35 -12.35 17.46
C ARG A 376 13.68 -12.49 16.09
N VAL A 377 13.01 -11.45 15.61
CA VAL A 377 12.31 -11.54 14.31
C VAL A 377 13.24 -11.73 13.12
N TRP A 378 14.46 -11.17 13.17
CA TRP A 378 15.48 -11.42 12.13
C TRP A 378 16.04 -12.83 12.18
N SER A 379 16.24 -13.37 13.39
CA SER A 379 16.62 -14.77 13.57
C SER A 379 15.54 -15.70 13.02
N ASP A 380 14.27 -15.46 13.35
CA ASP A 380 13.15 -16.28 12.86
C ASP A 380 13.04 -16.21 11.33
N LEU A 381 13.18 -15.00 10.75
CA LEU A 381 13.18 -14.78 9.30
C LEU A 381 14.31 -15.55 8.59
N CYS A 382 15.55 -15.44 9.07
CA CYS A 382 16.69 -16.13 8.46
C CYS A 382 16.57 -17.66 8.58
N ASN A 383 15.98 -18.17 9.67
CA ASN A 383 15.70 -19.60 9.79
C ASN A 383 14.62 -20.05 8.79
N ALA A 384 13.58 -19.25 8.57
CA ALA A 384 12.54 -19.56 7.59
C ALA A 384 13.09 -19.58 6.16
N TYR A 385 13.95 -18.63 5.79
CA TYR A 385 14.68 -18.65 4.51
C TYR A 385 15.59 -19.86 4.37
N LEU A 386 16.26 -20.28 5.45
CA LEU A 386 17.09 -21.49 5.43
C LEU A 386 16.27 -22.77 5.19
N VAL A 387 15.06 -22.86 5.76
CA VAL A 387 14.15 -23.98 5.51
C VAL A 387 13.76 -24.05 4.04
N GLU A 388 13.38 -22.92 3.44
CA GLU A 388 13.06 -22.83 2.01
C GLU A 388 14.25 -23.18 1.12
N SER A 389 15.44 -22.70 1.49
CA SER A 389 16.69 -23.08 0.82
C SER A 389 16.91 -24.60 0.87
N ARG A 390 16.68 -25.25 2.02
CA ARG A 390 16.79 -26.72 2.12
C ARG A 390 15.78 -27.43 1.23
N TRP A 391 14.53 -26.99 1.22
CA TRP A 391 13.52 -27.54 0.30
C TRP A 391 13.95 -27.41 -1.16
N TYR A 392 14.52 -26.27 -1.54
CA TYR A 392 15.08 -26.04 -2.87
C TYR A 392 16.18 -27.04 -3.21
N TYR A 393 17.20 -27.16 -2.37
CA TYR A 393 18.36 -28.03 -2.61
C TYR A 393 17.99 -29.53 -2.62
N ASP A 394 17.03 -29.94 -1.78
CA ASP A 394 16.56 -31.32 -1.70
C ASP A 394 15.54 -31.67 -2.79
N GLY A 395 15.04 -30.69 -3.54
CA GLY A 395 13.92 -30.87 -4.48
C GLY A 395 12.62 -31.28 -3.77
N TYR A 396 12.49 -30.94 -2.49
CA TYR A 396 11.33 -31.25 -1.69
C TYR A 396 10.19 -30.27 -2.00
N ILE A 397 8.98 -30.81 -2.15
CA ILE A 397 7.77 -30.00 -2.30
C ILE A 397 6.92 -30.24 -1.05
N PRO A 398 6.81 -29.25 -0.15
CA PRO A 398 6.02 -29.37 1.08
C PRO A 398 4.53 -29.54 0.80
N THR A 399 3.78 -29.96 1.81
CA THR A 399 2.30 -29.81 1.79
C THR A 399 1.94 -28.32 1.83
N LEU A 400 0.70 -27.97 1.51
CA LEU A 400 0.26 -26.57 1.60
C LEU A 400 0.41 -26.06 3.04
N ASP A 401 -0.02 -26.82 4.04
CA ASP A 401 0.08 -26.40 5.44
C ASP A 401 1.54 -26.23 5.91
N GLU A 402 2.42 -27.16 5.53
CA GLU A 402 3.86 -27.08 5.86
C GLU A 402 4.50 -25.84 5.20
N TYR A 403 4.15 -25.58 3.93
CA TYR A 403 4.59 -24.38 3.23
C TYR A 403 4.09 -23.12 3.93
N LEU A 404 2.78 -23.01 4.20
CA LEU A 404 2.18 -21.80 4.76
C LEU A 404 2.74 -21.45 6.14
N GLU A 405 3.02 -22.43 7.01
CA GLU A 405 3.61 -22.15 8.32
C GLU A 405 5.01 -21.54 8.23
N ASN A 406 5.85 -22.02 7.31
CA ASN A 406 7.17 -21.41 7.10
C ASN A 406 7.07 -20.09 6.33
N ALA A 407 6.29 -20.08 5.24
CA ALA A 407 6.18 -18.96 4.31
C ALA A 407 5.56 -17.72 4.95
N LEU A 408 4.73 -17.91 5.97
CA LEU A 408 4.19 -16.81 6.78
C LEU A 408 5.29 -16.02 7.51
N VAL A 409 6.42 -16.66 7.82
CA VAL A 409 7.61 -16.02 8.39
C VAL A 409 8.52 -15.50 7.26
N SER A 410 8.80 -16.31 6.23
CA SER A 410 9.73 -15.95 5.15
C SER A 410 9.26 -14.77 4.29
N ILE A 411 7.94 -14.54 4.18
CA ILE A 411 7.40 -13.34 3.50
C ILE A 411 7.77 -12.02 4.21
N SER A 412 8.44 -12.08 5.36
CA SER A 412 8.95 -10.95 6.17
C SER A 412 7.88 -10.03 6.79
N GLY A 413 6.61 -10.24 6.47
CA GLY A 413 5.51 -9.43 7.00
C GLY A 413 5.47 -9.38 8.53
N ILE A 414 5.78 -10.50 9.20
CA ILE A 414 5.89 -10.56 10.67
C ILE A 414 7.05 -9.69 11.15
N CYS A 415 8.22 -9.77 10.50
CA CYS A 415 9.38 -8.94 10.84
C CYS A 415 9.04 -7.44 10.75
N VAL A 416 8.40 -7.03 9.66
CA VAL A 416 8.00 -5.64 9.42
C VAL A 416 6.94 -5.16 10.41
N LEU A 417 5.88 -5.93 10.62
CA LEU A 417 4.77 -5.54 11.50
C LEU A 417 5.17 -5.57 12.98
N THR A 418 5.99 -6.53 13.39
CA THR A 418 6.56 -6.53 14.74
C THR A 418 7.49 -5.33 14.94
N ALA A 419 8.31 -4.97 13.96
CA ALA A 419 9.09 -3.73 14.05
C ALA A 419 8.19 -2.49 14.14
N ALA A 420 7.11 -2.42 13.36
CA ALA A 420 6.13 -1.33 13.42
C ALA A 420 5.48 -1.21 14.82
N TYR A 421 5.13 -2.34 15.42
CA TYR A 421 4.61 -2.41 16.79
C TYR A 421 5.58 -1.78 17.79
N TYR A 422 6.83 -2.26 17.81
CA TYR A 422 7.84 -1.75 18.74
C TYR A 422 8.31 -0.33 18.46
N LEU A 423 8.02 0.21 17.28
CA LEU A 423 8.31 1.59 16.91
C LEU A 423 7.10 2.51 17.03
N SER A 424 6.00 2.03 17.59
CA SER A 424 4.80 2.82 17.83
C SER A 424 5.07 3.94 18.83
N GLU A 425 4.48 5.11 18.59
CA GLU A 425 4.73 6.32 19.40
C GLU A 425 4.16 6.21 20.82
N ASP A 426 3.11 5.41 21.00
CA ASP A 426 2.38 5.12 22.24
C ASP A 426 2.79 3.79 22.89
N LEU A 427 3.91 3.18 22.48
CA LEU A 427 4.42 1.98 23.13
C LEU A 427 4.73 2.24 24.62
N SER A 428 4.20 1.38 25.48
CA SER A 428 4.45 1.41 26.93
C SER A 428 5.28 0.20 27.38
N THR A 429 5.84 0.25 28.59
CA THR A 429 6.55 -0.88 29.19
C THR A 429 5.65 -2.12 29.32
N ASN A 430 4.37 -1.95 29.66
CA ASN A 430 3.43 -3.07 29.75
C ASN A 430 3.15 -3.69 28.38
N ALA A 431 3.07 -2.86 27.34
CA ALA A 431 2.87 -3.31 25.97
C ALA A 431 4.10 -4.03 25.40
N LEU A 432 5.31 -3.65 25.81
CA LEU A 432 6.55 -4.28 25.39
C LEU A 432 6.57 -5.80 25.70
N ASP A 433 6.01 -6.19 26.85
CA ASP A 433 5.88 -7.59 27.31
C ASP A 433 4.64 -8.32 26.75
N ALA A 434 3.66 -7.58 26.21
CA ALA A 434 2.37 -8.11 25.73
C ALA A 434 2.35 -8.48 24.23
N CYS A 435 3.50 -8.64 23.58
CA CYS A 435 3.58 -8.82 22.13
C CYS A 435 2.85 -10.08 21.59
N GLU A 436 2.64 -11.11 22.42
CA GLU A 436 1.91 -12.33 22.02
C GLU A 436 0.45 -12.06 21.65
N PHE A 437 -0.18 -11.01 22.21
CA PHE A 437 -1.58 -10.67 21.97
C PHE A 437 -1.88 -10.20 20.53
N PHE A 438 -0.87 -9.72 19.80
CA PHE A 438 -1.03 -9.18 18.44
C PHE A 438 -0.79 -10.22 17.34
N GLN A 439 -0.39 -11.45 17.71
CA GLN A 439 -0.01 -12.49 16.75
C GLN A 439 -1.14 -12.85 15.80
N ALA A 440 -2.40 -12.87 16.24
CA ALA A 440 -3.52 -13.28 15.39
C ALA A 440 -3.72 -12.32 14.20
N VAL A 441 -3.86 -11.01 14.49
CA VAL A 441 -4.06 -9.96 13.47
C VAL A 441 -2.86 -9.90 12.53
N VAL A 442 -1.65 -9.94 13.07
CA VAL A 442 -0.40 -9.92 12.28
C VAL A 442 -0.31 -11.15 11.39
N ARG A 443 -0.64 -12.35 11.88
CA ARG A 443 -0.65 -13.58 11.06
C ARG A 443 -1.69 -13.50 9.95
N SER A 444 -2.92 -13.09 10.21
CA SER A 444 -3.96 -12.97 9.18
C SER A 444 -3.56 -11.96 8.09
N SER A 445 -2.98 -10.84 8.49
CA SER A 445 -2.39 -9.83 7.60
C SER A 445 -1.25 -10.40 6.73
N CYS A 446 -0.28 -11.08 7.34
CA CYS A 446 0.86 -11.64 6.62
C CYS A 446 0.43 -12.79 5.70
N LEU A 447 -0.57 -13.58 6.08
CA LEU A 447 -1.12 -14.64 5.25
C LEU A 447 -1.77 -14.05 3.99
N ILE A 448 -2.52 -12.96 4.10
CA ILE A 448 -3.06 -12.26 2.93
C ILE A 448 -1.93 -11.78 2.00
N CYS A 449 -0.88 -11.18 2.59
CA CYS A 449 0.29 -10.72 1.83
C CYS A 449 0.97 -11.85 1.07
N LEU A 450 1.23 -12.97 1.75
CA LEU A 450 1.84 -14.17 1.20
C LEU A 450 1.02 -14.73 0.03
N LEU A 451 -0.26 -14.96 0.25
CA LEU A 451 -1.12 -15.60 -0.77
C LEU A 451 -1.27 -14.72 -2.01
N TYR A 452 -1.29 -13.39 -1.85
CA TYR A 452 -1.20 -12.49 -2.99
C TYR A 452 0.17 -12.55 -3.65
N ASN A 453 1.26 -12.48 -2.88
CA ASN A 453 2.60 -12.59 -3.45
C ASN A 453 2.73 -13.83 -4.34
N ASP A 454 2.31 -14.99 -3.86
CA ASP A 454 2.34 -16.26 -4.60
C ASP A 454 1.45 -16.23 -5.86
N LEU A 455 0.23 -15.66 -5.77
CA LEU A 455 -0.65 -15.52 -6.93
C LEU A 455 -0.01 -14.66 -8.04
N GLY A 456 0.72 -13.62 -7.67
CA GLY A 456 1.36 -12.67 -8.60
C GLY A 456 2.69 -13.16 -9.19
N THR A 457 3.36 -14.08 -8.52
CA THR A 457 4.73 -14.52 -8.87
C THR A 457 4.81 -15.94 -9.42
N SER A 458 3.80 -16.78 -9.14
CA SER A 458 3.74 -18.20 -9.53
C SER A 458 4.15 -18.51 -10.97
N THR A 459 3.78 -17.69 -11.94
CA THR A 459 4.12 -17.94 -13.34
C THR A 459 5.62 -17.79 -13.62
N ASP A 460 6.26 -16.74 -13.09
CA ASP A 460 7.71 -16.54 -13.28
C ASP A 460 8.52 -17.60 -12.51
N GLU A 461 8.02 -18.02 -11.35
CA GLU A 461 8.67 -19.02 -10.48
C GLU A 461 8.66 -20.42 -11.05
N MET A 462 7.56 -20.79 -11.71
CA MET A 462 7.47 -22.02 -12.49
C MET A 462 8.49 -22.02 -13.65
N GLU A 463 8.82 -20.86 -14.20
CA GLU A 463 9.84 -20.71 -15.25
C GLU A 463 11.27 -20.68 -14.70
N SER A 464 11.50 -20.04 -13.54
CA SER A 464 12.83 -19.81 -12.97
C SER A 464 13.37 -20.96 -12.10
N ARG A 465 12.61 -22.07 -11.94
CA ARG A 465 12.93 -23.17 -11.02
C ARG A 465 13.17 -22.66 -9.61
N ASP A 466 12.21 -21.93 -9.07
CA ASP A 466 12.18 -21.60 -7.64
C ASP A 466 11.54 -22.74 -6.82
N ILE A 467 11.43 -22.60 -5.49
CA ILE A 467 10.66 -23.53 -4.65
C ILE A 467 9.19 -23.58 -5.08
N SER A 468 8.51 -24.69 -4.78
CA SER A 468 7.05 -24.75 -4.92
C SER A 468 6.38 -23.89 -3.85
N LYS A 469 5.51 -22.97 -4.26
CA LYS A 469 4.75 -22.08 -3.37
C LYS A 469 3.32 -22.60 -3.15
N SER A 470 2.44 -21.78 -2.58
CA SER A 470 1.09 -22.20 -2.18
C SER A 470 0.30 -22.87 -3.32
N ILE A 471 0.38 -22.36 -4.55
CA ILE A 471 -0.33 -22.91 -5.70
C ILE A 471 0.19 -24.31 -6.04
N GLN A 472 1.51 -24.48 -6.17
CA GLN A 472 2.12 -25.75 -6.55
C GLN A 472 2.02 -26.79 -5.43
N SER A 473 2.18 -26.38 -4.17
CA SER A 473 2.01 -27.25 -3.00
C SER A 473 0.57 -27.78 -2.93
N TYR A 474 -0.44 -26.92 -3.15
CA TYR A 474 -1.84 -27.36 -3.18
C TYR A 474 -2.17 -28.24 -4.40
N MET A 475 -1.65 -27.92 -5.58
CA MET A 475 -1.79 -28.77 -6.78
C MET A 475 -1.27 -30.18 -6.52
N LYS A 476 -0.09 -30.30 -5.89
CA LYS A 476 0.53 -31.59 -5.57
C LYS A 476 -0.27 -32.35 -4.51
N GLU A 477 -0.64 -31.69 -3.41
CA GLU A 477 -1.32 -32.31 -2.28
C GLU A 477 -2.73 -32.79 -2.64
N SER A 478 -3.50 -31.95 -3.34
CA SER A 478 -4.90 -32.23 -3.71
C SER A 478 -5.04 -32.90 -5.08
N ASN A 479 -3.96 -33.06 -5.83
CA ASN A 479 -3.94 -33.59 -7.20
C ASN A 479 -4.94 -32.87 -8.14
N VAL A 480 -4.85 -31.53 -8.17
CA VAL A 480 -5.73 -30.65 -8.96
C VAL A 480 -4.97 -29.81 -9.98
N PHE A 481 -5.69 -29.28 -10.97
CA PHE A 481 -5.13 -28.34 -11.94
C PHE A 481 -4.90 -26.95 -11.34
N GLU A 482 -3.97 -26.20 -11.95
CA GLU A 482 -3.59 -24.85 -11.50
C GLU A 482 -4.79 -23.90 -11.34
N LEU A 483 -5.75 -23.91 -12.26
CA LEU A 483 -6.94 -23.06 -12.16
C LEU A 483 -7.73 -23.32 -10.86
N VAL A 484 -7.90 -24.60 -10.50
CA VAL A 484 -8.58 -25.00 -9.26
C VAL A 484 -7.78 -24.57 -8.04
N ALA A 485 -6.45 -24.71 -8.08
CA ALA A 485 -5.57 -24.26 -7.02
C ALA A 485 -5.62 -22.73 -6.84
N ARG A 486 -5.57 -21.96 -7.94
CA ARG A 486 -5.68 -20.50 -7.89
C ARG A 486 -7.02 -20.04 -7.31
N ASP A 487 -8.11 -20.73 -7.65
CA ASP A 487 -9.42 -20.41 -7.09
C ASP A 487 -9.52 -20.76 -5.60
N TYR A 488 -8.92 -21.88 -5.17
CA TYR A 488 -8.78 -22.21 -3.75
C TYR A 488 -7.97 -21.14 -2.99
N ILE A 489 -6.84 -20.68 -3.53
CA ILE A 489 -6.03 -19.62 -2.90
C ILE A 489 -6.80 -18.29 -2.82
N LYS A 490 -7.59 -17.92 -3.84
CA LYS A 490 -8.46 -16.73 -3.77
C LYS A 490 -9.53 -16.85 -2.69
N ASP A 491 -10.12 -18.04 -2.52
CA ASP A 491 -11.08 -18.30 -1.44
C ASP A 491 -10.40 -18.19 -0.06
N LEU A 492 -9.20 -18.76 0.10
CA LEU A 492 -8.42 -18.65 1.32
C LEU A 492 -8.12 -17.18 1.67
N ILE A 493 -7.74 -16.36 0.69
CA ILE A 493 -7.57 -14.92 0.86
C ILE A 493 -8.86 -14.26 1.37
N SER A 494 -10.00 -14.58 0.76
CA SER A 494 -11.31 -14.03 1.17
C SER A 494 -11.64 -14.36 2.62
N ARG A 495 -11.40 -15.62 3.04
CA ARG A 495 -11.58 -16.06 4.43
C ARG A 495 -10.61 -15.35 5.39
N SER A 496 -9.34 -15.23 5.00
CA SER A 496 -8.33 -14.52 5.80
C SER A 496 -8.67 -13.04 6.00
N TRP A 497 -9.28 -12.39 5.00
CA TRP A 497 -9.79 -11.02 5.12
C TRP A 497 -10.91 -10.89 6.15
N LYS A 498 -11.88 -11.80 6.13
CA LYS A 498 -12.96 -11.84 7.13
C LYS A 498 -12.42 -12.04 8.55
N LYS A 499 -11.44 -12.94 8.70
CA LYS A 499 -10.74 -13.17 9.97
C LYS A 499 -10.00 -11.91 10.43
N LEU A 500 -9.23 -11.28 9.54
CA LEU A 500 -8.51 -10.04 9.83
C LEU A 500 -9.44 -8.88 10.21
N ASN A 501 -10.62 -8.77 9.58
CA ASN A 501 -11.65 -7.80 9.94
C ASN A 501 -12.13 -8.02 11.38
N TRP A 502 -12.43 -9.28 11.75
CA TRP A 502 -12.85 -9.63 13.10
C TRP A 502 -11.76 -9.37 14.15
N GLU A 503 -10.52 -9.77 13.86
CA GLU A 503 -9.41 -9.65 14.80
C GLU A 503 -9.00 -8.20 15.04
N ALA A 504 -8.94 -7.35 14.01
CA ALA A 504 -8.59 -5.95 14.23
C ALA A 504 -9.70 -5.15 14.93
N LEU A 505 -10.94 -5.62 14.80
CA LEU A 505 -12.06 -5.04 15.50
C LEU A 505 -11.98 -5.41 16.99
N ASN A 506 -11.83 -6.69 17.32
CA ASN A 506 -11.93 -7.19 18.71
C ASN A 506 -10.60 -7.31 19.49
N GLY A 507 -9.45 -7.27 18.80
CA GLY A 507 -8.15 -7.67 19.37
C GLY A 507 -7.16 -6.55 19.68
N LEU A 508 -7.50 -5.27 19.48
CA LEU A 508 -6.57 -4.15 19.53
C LEU A 508 -7.08 -3.01 20.43
N ASN A 509 -6.99 -3.18 21.76
CA ASN A 509 -7.45 -2.14 22.70
C ASN A 509 -6.32 -1.28 23.29
N ASP A 510 -5.06 -1.72 23.23
CA ASP A 510 -4.00 -1.13 24.08
C ASP A 510 -2.96 -0.28 23.33
N ILE A 511 -2.86 -0.35 21.99
CA ILE A 511 -1.94 0.49 21.18
C ILE A 511 -2.64 1.04 19.94
N GLU A 512 -3.02 2.32 20.00
CA GLU A 512 -3.79 2.98 18.96
C GLU A 512 -2.93 3.27 17.72
N SER A 513 -1.65 3.65 17.89
CA SER A 513 -0.77 3.91 16.74
C SER A 513 -0.51 2.65 15.92
N PHE A 514 -0.28 1.52 16.60
CA PHE A 514 -0.10 0.24 15.92
C PHE A 514 -1.40 -0.23 15.27
N ARG A 515 -2.54 -0.07 15.95
CA ARG A 515 -3.86 -0.36 15.38
C ARG A 515 -4.09 0.43 14.10
N LYS A 516 -3.76 1.72 14.08
CA LYS A 516 -3.80 2.55 12.86
C LYS A 516 -2.86 2.00 11.79
N ALA A 517 -1.57 1.83 12.10
CA ALA A 517 -0.60 1.29 11.16
C ALA A 517 -1.02 -0.07 10.57
N LEU A 518 -1.66 -0.92 11.37
CA LEU A 518 -2.15 -2.23 10.98
C LEU A 518 -3.47 -2.17 10.21
N LEU A 519 -4.35 -1.20 10.48
CA LEU A 519 -5.54 -0.93 9.66
C LEU A 519 -5.13 -0.38 8.28
N GLU A 520 -4.16 0.54 8.25
CA GLU A 520 -3.57 1.06 7.02
C GLU A 520 -2.74 0.01 6.27
N GLU A 521 -2.13 -0.94 6.99
CA GLU A 521 -1.51 -2.11 6.38
C GLU A 521 -2.51 -2.94 5.58
N LYS A 522 -3.70 -3.21 6.13
CA LYS A 522 -4.74 -3.96 5.40
C LYS A 522 -4.98 -3.33 4.04
N HIS A 523 -5.07 -2.00 4.05
CA HIS A 523 -5.29 -1.17 2.89
C HIS A 523 -4.11 -1.20 1.88
N ALA A 524 -2.88 -1.46 2.31
CA ALA A 524 -1.71 -1.50 1.43
C ALA A 524 -1.59 -2.80 0.59
N ARG A 525 -2.27 -3.89 0.97
CA ARG A 525 -1.90 -5.25 0.53
C ARG A 525 -2.82 -5.93 -0.48
N ARG A 526 -3.82 -5.25 -1.05
CA ARG A 526 -4.46 -5.70 -2.29
C ARG A 526 -4.45 -4.59 -3.31
N ARG A 527 -3.77 -4.82 -4.42
CA ARG A 527 -4.13 -4.22 -5.70
C ARG A 527 -4.07 -5.35 -6.71
N ARG A 528 -5.06 -5.47 -7.59
CA ARG A 528 -4.97 -6.35 -8.76
C ARG A 528 -3.75 -5.94 -9.60
N GLU A 529 -3.42 -4.64 -9.57
CA GLU A 529 -2.14 -4.17 -10.04
C GLU A 529 -1.00 -4.46 -9.04
N LEU A 530 -1.05 -4.48 -7.69
CA LEU A 530 0.08 -5.00 -6.86
C LEU A 530 0.36 -6.49 -7.07
N LEU A 531 -0.60 -7.28 -7.53
CA LEU A 531 -0.32 -8.66 -7.94
C LEU A 531 0.49 -8.73 -9.24
N ASP A 532 0.18 -7.85 -10.20
CA ASP A 532 1.01 -7.63 -11.39
C ASP A 532 2.24 -6.72 -11.10
N ASN A 533 2.26 -6.01 -9.95
CA ASN A 533 3.21 -4.94 -9.60
C ASN A 533 4.12 -5.25 -8.41
N VAL A 534 3.93 -6.24 -7.55
CA VAL A 534 5.03 -6.72 -6.68
C VAL A 534 6.10 -7.31 -7.61
N ARG A 535 5.63 -8.03 -8.64
CA ARG A 535 6.39 -8.41 -9.82
C ARG A 535 7.02 -7.20 -10.53
N SER A 536 6.33 -6.06 -10.67
CA SER A 536 6.88 -4.89 -11.37
C SER A 536 7.76 -3.97 -10.51
N LEU A 537 7.27 -3.49 -9.38
CA LEU A 537 7.95 -2.62 -8.42
C LEU A 537 9.26 -3.26 -7.94
N ILE A 538 9.25 -4.53 -7.50
CA ILE A 538 10.43 -5.12 -6.85
C ILE A 538 11.24 -5.98 -7.84
N TRP A 539 10.59 -6.79 -8.67
CA TRP A 539 11.27 -7.76 -9.54
C TRP A 539 11.66 -7.21 -10.93
N LYS A 540 10.73 -6.60 -11.69
CA LYS A 540 10.92 -6.10 -13.07
C LYS A 540 9.99 -4.90 -13.38
N PRO A 541 10.42 -3.63 -13.20
CA PRO A 541 9.55 -2.47 -13.41
C PRO A 541 9.10 -2.36 -14.87
N ARG A 542 7.91 -2.89 -15.14
CA ARG A 542 7.30 -2.98 -16.46
C ARG A 542 5.91 -2.34 -16.39
N GLY A 543 5.88 -1.01 -16.25
CA GLY A 543 4.63 -0.25 -16.33
C GLY A 543 4.84 1.25 -16.20
N VAL A 544 4.64 1.98 -17.30
CA VAL A 544 4.68 3.46 -17.34
C VAL A 544 3.66 4.07 -16.36
N ILE A 545 2.48 3.46 -16.25
CA ILE A 545 1.39 3.93 -15.37
C ILE A 545 1.79 3.83 -13.88
N GLN A 546 2.55 2.81 -13.51
CA GLN A 546 2.94 2.55 -12.12
C GLN A 546 4.04 3.52 -11.66
N GLN A 547 4.97 3.83 -12.56
CA GLN A 547 5.99 4.87 -12.34
C GLN A 547 5.34 6.25 -12.21
N LEU A 548 4.26 6.51 -12.96
CA LEU A 548 3.52 7.77 -12.88
C LEU A 548 2.78 7.95 -11.55
N GLU A 549 2.18 6.89 -10.98
CA GLU A 549 1.51 7.00 -9.69
C GLU A 549 2.48 7.10 -8.50
N LEU A 550 3.60 6.37 -8.56
CA LEU A 550 4.74 6.55 -7.65
C LEU A 550 5.23 8.00 -7.71
N PHE A 551 5.45 8.49 -8.94
CA PHE A 551 5.90 9.85 -9.17
C PHE A 551 4.89 10.85 -8.62
N ASP A 552 3.62 10.77 -8.99
CA ASP A 552 2.59 11.72 -8.58
C ASP A 552 2.31 11.72 -7.07
N THR A 553 2.49 10.58 -6.40
CA THR A 553 2.21 10.45 -4.97
C THR A 553 3.41 10.84 -4.12
N LEU A 554 4.63 10.46 -4.51
CA LEU A 554 5.85 10.67 -3.71
C LEU A 554 6.74 11.84 -4.18
N ILE A 555 6.81 12.09 -5.48
CA ILE A 555 7.92 12.84 -6.11
C ILE A 555 7.47 14.13 -6.82
N GLY A 556 6.49 14.07 -7.71
CA GLY A 556 5.93 15.23 -8.40
C GLY A 556 5.14 16.11 -7.44
N VAL A 557 5.28 17.44 -7.53
CA VAL A 557 4.39 18.35 -6.79
C VAL A 557 2.96 18.08 -7.26
N ALA A 558 2.10 17.63 -6.34
CA ALA A 558 0.77 17.15 -6.73
C ALA A 558 -0.19 18.30 -7.08
N TYR A 559 -0.12 19.41 -6.34
CA TYR A 559 -1.01 20.55 -6.54
C TYR A 559 -0.25 21.89 -6.51
N HIS A 560 -0.60 22.81 -7.40
CA HIS A 560 -0.04 24.16 -7.42
C HIS A 560 -1.06 25.17 -6.90
N PHE A 561 -0.67 25.99 -5.93
CA PHE A 561 -1.53 27.01 -5.34
C PHE A 561 -1.28 28.41 -5.92
N GLU A 562 -0.08 28.64 -6.44
CA GLU A 562 0.31 29.83 -7.19
C GLU A 562 1.23 29.36 -8.32
N LEU A 563 0.90 29.69 -9.58
CA LEU A 563 1.76 29.37 -10.73
C LEU A 563 2.83 30.46 -10.83
N GLU A 564 4.00 30.26 -10.21
CA GLU A 564 5.17 31.08 -10.55
C GLU A 564 5.75 30.59 -11.89
N ILE A 565 6.21 31.53 -12.73
CA ILE A 565 6.82 31.25 -14.05
C ILE A 565 8.02 30.27 -13.94
N LYS A 566 8.71 30.25 -12.79
CA LYS A 566 9.82 29.31 -12.53
C LYS A 566 9.35 27.86 -12.37
N ASP A 567 8.14 27.65 -11.84
CA ASP A 567 7.57 26.31 -11.61
C ASP A 567 7.12 25.70 -12.94
N LEU A 568 6.61 26.53 -13.86
CA LEU A 568 6.32 26.16 -15.25
C LEU A 568 7.59 25.74 -16.02
N LEU A 569 8.72 26.42 -15.80
CA LEU A 569 10.01 26.07 -16.43
C LEU A 569 10.55 24.70 -15.98
N SER A 570 10.23 24.26 -14.76
CA SER A 570 10.57 22.90 -14.28
C SER A 570 9.71 21.82 -14.95
N PHE A 571 8.45 22.14 -15.24
CA PHE A 571 7.48 21.27 -15.91
C PHE A 571 7.83 21.06 -17.40
N MET A 572 8.39 22.08 -18.05
CA MET A 572 8.81 22.05 -19.46
C MET A 572 10.07 21.19 -19.72
N ARG A 573 10.78 20.71 -18.69
CA ARG A 573 11.95 19.80 -18.83
C ARG A 573 11.59 18.31 -18.80
N MET A 574 10.30 17.96 -18.89
CA MET A 574 9.81 16.57 -18.83
C MET A 574 9.76 15.88 -20.20
N PRO A 575 9.63 14.53 -20.26
CA PRO A 575 9.57 13.78 -21.51
C PRO A 575 8.45 14.25 -22.46
N VAL A 576 8.65 14.07 -23.78
CA VAL A 576 7.77 14.53 -24.89
C VAL A 576 6.27 14.27 -24.66
N LEU A 577 5.91 13.15 -24.02
CA LEU A 577 4.53 12.78 -23.73
C LEU A 577 3.85 13.71 -22.70
N HIS A 578 4.59 14.22 -21.71
CA HIS A 578 4.08 15.14 -20.70
C HIS A 578 3.85 16.54 -21.30
N VAL A 579 4.75 17.00 -22.18
CA VAL A 579 4.59 18.27 -22.90
C VAL A 579 3.38 18.21 -23.83
N ARG A 580 3.12 17.07 -24.48
CA ARG A 580 1.92 16.89 -25.34
C ARG A 580 0.63 16.91 -24.54
N TRP A 581 0.60 16.25 -23.39
CA TRP A 581 -0.56 16.28 -22.49
C TRP A 581 -0.82 17.70 -21.99
N PHE A 582 0.22 18.42 -21.61
CA PHE A 582 0.12 19.82 -21.16
C PHE A 582 -0.39 20.75 -22.27
N ILE A 583 0.07 20.60 -23.51
CA ILE A 583 -0.48 21.34 -24.67
C ILE A 583 -1.96 21.03 -24.86
N ASN A 584 -2.35 19.75 -24.83
CA ASN A 584 -3.76 19.36 -24.99
C ASN A 584 -4.65 19.88 -23.86
N PHE A 585 -4.14 19.94 -22.63
CA PHE A 585 -4.82 20.54 -21.48
C PHE A 585 -5.00 22.05 -21.67
N CYS A 586 -3.91 22.71 -22.07
CA CYS A 586 -3.84 24.12 -22.38
C CYS A 586 -4.81 24.56 -23.51
N GLU A 587 -4.92 23.77 -24.58
CA GLU A 587 -5.82 24.04 -25.71
C GLU A 587 -7.32 23.91 -25.35
N ARG A 588 -7.65 23.31 -24.20
CA ARG A 588 -9.03 23.11 -23.73
C ARG A 588 -9.53 24.18 -22.76
N GLN A 589 -8.70 25.16 -22.40
CA GLN A 589 -9.04 26.21 -21.44
C GLN A 589 -9.35 27.53 -22.17
N GLU A 590 -10.55 28.09 -21.98
CA GLU A 590 -11.03 29.28 -22.71
C GLU A 590 -10.29 30.60 -22.37
N HIS A 591 -9.49 30.62 -21.31
CA HIS A 591 -8.82 31.84 -20.82
C HIS A 591 -7.29 31.72 -20.69
N MET A 592 -6.69 30.79 -21.41
CA MET A 592 -5.26 30.52 -21.28
C MET A 592 -4.42 31.51 -22.11
N ASN A 593 -3.28 31.92 -21.56
CA ASN A 593 -2.42 32.94 -22.16
C ASN A 593 -1.83 32.43 -23.50
N PRO A 594 -2.12 33.08 -24.64
CA PRO A 594 -1.71 32.60 -25.97
C PRO A 594 -0.20 32.44 -26.14
N THR A 595 0.58 33.31 -25.48
CA THR A 595 2.05 33.29 -25.53
C THR A 595 2.63 32.06 -24.82
N LEU A 596 1.96 31.58 -23.77
CA LEU A 596 2.34 30.36 -23.05
C LEU A 596 2.05 29.09 -23.88
N LEU A 597 0.93 29.07 -24.61
CA LEU A 597 0.61 27.98 -25.54
C LEU A 597 1.62 27.89 -26.67
N GLU A 598 2.02 29.03 -27.24
CA GLU A 598 3.04 29.13 -28.28
C GLU A 598 4.40 28.62 -27.80
N LEU A 599 4.84 29.02 -26.60
CA LEU A 599 6.10 28.56 -26.01
C LEU A 599 6.11 27.05 -25.76
N ALA A 600 5.03 26.48 -25.22
CA ALA A 600 4.92 25.03 -25.00
C ALA A 600 4.93 24.25 -26.32
N LYS A 601 4.28 24.76 -27.37
CA LYS A 601 4.32 24.18 -28.72
C LYS A 601 5.72 24.25 -29.35
N LEU A 602 6.43 25.36 -29.16
CA LEU A 602 7.79 25.54 -29.66
C LEU A 602 8.75 24.54 -28.99
N ASP A 603 8.66 24.38 -27.67
CA ASP A 603 9.50 23.44 -26.92
C ASP A 603 9.18 21.98 -27.27
N PHE A 604 7.89 21.62 -27.41
CA PHE A 604 7.49 20.30 -27.94
C PHE A 604 8.12 19.99 -29.29
N ASN A 605 8.13 20.95 -30.22
CA ASN A 605 8.72 20.78 -31.53
C ASN A 605 10.26 20.65 -31.45
N ILE A 606 10.92 21.40 -30.55
CA ILE A 606 12.37 21.31 -30.32
C ILE A 606 12.73 19.94 -29.73
N VAL A 607 12.07 19.50 -28.66
CA VAL A 607 12.33 18.20 -28.01
C VAL A 607 12.00 17.05 -28.97
N GLN A 608 10.92 17.13 -29.74
CA GLN A 608 10.59 16.13 -30.77
C GLN A 608 11.65 16.11 -31.90
N SER A 609 12.22 17.26 -32.27
CA SER A 609 13.29 17.32 -33.27
C SER A 609 14.60 16.72 -32.77
N ILE A 610 14.93 16.91 -31.49
CA ILE A 610 16.11 16.32 -30.84
C ILE A 610 15.96 14.80 -30.76
N TYR A 611 14.82 14.30 -30.25
CA TYR A 611 14.55 12.86 -30.20
C TYR A 611 14.54 12.21 -31.59
N LYS A 612 14.00 12.90 -32.60
CA LYS A 612 14.01 12.39 -33.98
C LYS A 612 15.42 12.32 -34.56
N LYS A 613 16.30 13.24 -34.18
CA LYS A 613 17.70 13.27 -34.59
C LYS A 613 18.51 12.18 -33.87
N GLU A 614 18.29 11.98 -32.57
CA GLU A 614 18.89 10.89 -31.78
C GLU A 614 18.44 9.51 -32.29
N LEU A 615 17.15 9.33 -32.58
CA LEU A 615 16.62 8.11 -33.21
C LEU A 615 17.21 7.86 -34.60
N GLN A 616 17.46 8.91 -35.39
CA GLN A 616 18.11 8.78 -36.70
C GLN A 616 19.61 8.43 -36.57
N GLU A 617 20.29 8.97 -35.57
CA GLU A 617 21.69 8.64 -35.27
C GLU A 617 21.83 7.20 -34.73
N GLU A 618 20.91 6.76 -33.86
CA GLU A 618 20.83 5.37 -33.38
C GLU A 618 20.45 4.37 -34.49
N PHE A 619 19.51 4.72 -35.38
CA PHE A 619 19.19 3.88 -36.55
C PHE A 619 20.35 3.81 -37.54
N SER A 620 21.10 4.91 -37.71
CA SER A 620 22.27 4.95 -38.58
C SER A 620 23.43 4.14 -37.99
N LEU A 621 23.60 4.15 -36.67
CA LEU A 621 24.54 3.27 -35.96
C LEU A 621 24.13 1.79 -36.07
N ALA A 622 22.84 1.48 -35.93
CA ALA A 622 22.32 0.11 -36.06
C ALA A 622 22.48 -0.44 -37.49
N LEU A 623 22.39 0.40 -38.52
CA LEU A 623 22.67 0.05 -39.93
C LEU A 623 24.16 -0.02 -40.29
N LEU A 624 25.04 0.50 -39.44
CA LEU A 624 26.50 0.37 -39.56
C LEU A 624 27.04 -0.86 -38.81
N VAL A 625 26.25 -1.40 -37.87
CA VAL A 625 26.57 -2.59 -37.06
C VAL A 625 25.93 -3.87 -37.63
N ALA A 626 24.90 -3.74 -38.48
CA ALA A 626 24.34 -4.83 -39.30
C ALA A 626 25.02 -4.88 -40.67
#